data_AF-A0A1G2IJG4-F1
#
_entry.id   AF-A0A1G2IJG4-F1
#
_cell.length_a   1.000
_cell.length_b   1.000
_cell.length_c   1.000
_cell.angle_alpha   90.00
_cell.angle_beta   90.00
_cell.angle_gamma   90.00
#
_symmetry.space_group_name_H-M   'P 1'
#
loop_
_entity.id
_entity.type
_entity.pdbx_description
1 polymer ?
#
loop_
_entity_poly.entity_id
_entity_poly.type
_entity_poly.pdbx_seq_one_letter_code
_entity_poly.pdbx_strand_id
1 'polypeptide(L)'
;MCSKVLTAEQEEFVWFFICSHMSPDDKNPCEVIKENYGGDRSRYLRAMANWHDIIFCDVCGKANKQDTSVFQANIENTDVNLCSDCAV
;
A
#
# COMPACT_ATOMS: atom_id res chain seq x y z
N MET A 1 16.41 -0.78 -3.11
CA MET A 1 15.39 -0.23 -2.18
C MET A 1 14.93 -1.36 -1.26
N CYS A 2 15.21 -1.28 0.04
CA CYS A 2 14.65 -2.21 1.02
C CYS A 2 13.17 -1.91 1.17
N SER A 3 12.31 -2.72 0.55
CA SER A 3 10.87 -2.66 0.75
C SER A 3 10.57 -2.97 2.22
N LYS A 4 10.13 -1.95 2.99
CA LYS A 4 9.64 -2.12 4.36
C LYS A 4 8.63 -3.28 4.41
N VAL A 5 8.78 -4.15 5.40
CA VAL A 5 7.83 -5.24 5.65
C VAL A 5 6.53 -4.61 6.17
N LEU A 6 5.39 -5.01 5.62
CA LEU A 6 4.09 -4.54 6.08
C LEU A 6 3.74 -5.19 7.41
N THR A 7 3.08 -4.45 8.30
CA THR A 7 2.45 -5.02 9.49
C THR A 7 1.18 -5.79 9.12
N ALA A 8 0.67 -6.63 10.02
CA ALA A 8 -0.57 -7.39 9.78
C ALA A 8 -1.78 -6.48 9.46
N GLU A 9 -1.92 -5.36 10.16
CA GLU A 9 -2.98 -4.37 9.93
C GLU A 9 -2.83 -3.71 8.54
N GLN A 10 -1.61 -3.41 8.12
CA GLN A 10 -1.33 -2.86 6.79
C GLN A 10 -1.64 -3.90 5.70
N GLU A 11 -1.27 -5.16 5.91
CA GLU A 11 -1.63 -6.23 4.99
C GLU A 11 -3.14 -6.43 4.85
N GLU A 12 -3.89 -6.33 5.95
CA GLU A 12 -5.34 -6.41 5.95
C GLU A 12 -5.96 -5.22 5.20
N PHE A 13 -5.45 -4.01 5.45
CA PHE A 13 -5.88 -2.81 4.72
C PHE A 13 -5.67 -2.95 3.21
N VAL A 14 -4.46 -3.35 2.78
CA VAL A 14 -4.15 -3.52 1.34
C VAL A 14 -5.03 -4.61 0.74
N TRP A 15 -5.22 -5.72 1.44
CA TRP A 15 -6.08 -6.81 0.96
C TRP A 15 -7.52 -6.34 0.75
N PHE A 16 -8.10 -5.65 1.74
CA PHE A 16 -9.45 -5.09 1.63
C PHE A 16 -9.55 -4.05 0.51
N PHE A 17 -8.54 -3.20 0.36
CA PHE A 17 -8.47 -2.23 -0.72
C PHE A 17 -8.50 -2.91 -2.09
N ILE A 18 -7.67 -3.93 -2.31
CA ILE A 18 -7.65 -4.69 -3.57
C ILE A 18 -9.03 -5.28 -3.83
N CYS A 19 -9.58 -6.06 -2.88
CA CYS A 19 -10.86 -6.74 -3.06
C CYS A 19 -12.03 -5.78 -3.33
N SER A 20 -12.00 -4.56 -2.77
CA SER A 20 -13.04 -3.54 -3.01
C SER A 20 -12.91 -2.79 -4.34
N HIS A 21 -11.74 -2.84 -4.98
CA HIS A 21 -11.46 -2.17 -6.25
C HIS A 21 -11.31 -3.15 -7.43
N MET A 22 -11.58 -4.44 -7.23
CA MET A 22 -11.58 -5.44 -8.29
C MET A 22 -12.71 -5.22 -9.30
N SER A 23 -12.36 -5.24 -10.58
CA SER A 23 -13.28 -5.39 -11.70
C SER A 23 -13.69 -6.87 -11.86
N PRO A 24 -14.88 -7.18 -12.44
CA PRO A 24 -15.25 -8.55 -12.78
C PRO A 24 -14.26 -9.27 -13.71
N ASP A 25 -13.50 -8.53 -14.51
CA ASP A 25 -12.50 -9.07 -15.44
C ASP A 25 -11.13 -9.31 -14.77
N ASP A 26 -10.94 -8.84 -13.53
CA ASP A 26 -9.68 -9.00 -12.82
C ASP A 26 -9.49 -10.45 -12.36
N LYS A 27 -8.25 -10.93 -12.48
CA LYS A 27 -7.89 -12.26 -11.98
C LYS A 27 -8.00 -12.31 -10.47
N ASN A 28 -8.48 -13.44 -9.94
CA ASN A 28 -8.60 -13.65 -8.50
C ASN A 28 -7.22 -13.50 -7.80
N PRO A 29 -7.09 -12.61 -6.79
CA PRO A 29 -5.83 -12.40 -6.07
C PRO A 29 -5.22 -13.68 -5.50
N CYS A 30 -6.04 -14.63 -5.04
CA CYS A 30 -5.57 -15.91 -4.53
C CYS A 30 -4.88 -16.76 -5.61
N GLU A 31 -5.33 -16.68 -6.86
CA GLU A 31 -4.69 -17.37 -7.99
C GLU A 31 -3.39 -16.67 -8.38
N VAL A 32 -3.40 -15.34 -8.46
CA VAL A 32 -2.21 -14.52 -8.76
C VAL A 32 -1.11 -14.76 -7.72
N ILE A 33 -1.46 -14.84 -6.43
CA ILE A 33 -0.50 -15.13 -5.35
C ILE A 33 0.17 -16.49 -5.57
N LYS A 34 -0.60 -17.53 -5.92
CA LYS A 34 -0.07 -18.87 -6.13
C LYS A 34 0.82 -18.94 -7.37
N GLU A 35 0.35 -18.42 -8.50
CA GLU A 35 1.04 -18.55 -9.79
C GLU A 35 2.24 -17.60 -9.94
N ASN A 36 2.08 -16.33 -9.54
CA ASN A 36 3.06 -15.28 -9.84
C ASN A 36 3.96 -14.95 -8.64
N TYR A 37 3.49 -15.24 -7.43
CA TYR A 37 4.22 -14.95 -6.19
C TYR A 37 4.62 -16.22 -5.42
N GLY A 38 4.38 -17.41 -5.98
CA GLY A 38 4.78 -18.68 -5.36
C GLY A 38 4.10 -18.95 -4.01
N GLY A 39 2.90 -18.39 -3.79
CA GLY A 39 2.19 -18.47 -2.52
C GLY A 39 2.53 -17.36 -1.52
N ASP A 40 3.48 -16.47 -1.82
CA ASP A 40 3.89 -15.37 -0.93
C ASP A 40 2.88 -14.20 -0.97
N ARG A 41 1.90 -14.26 -0.08
CA ARG A 41 0.87 -13.20 0.08
C ARG A 41 1.51 -11.86 0.47
N SER A 42 2.48 -11.83 1.37
CA SER A 42 3.09 -10.58 1.84
C SER A 42 3.86 -9.87 0.72
N ARG A 43 4.54 -10.62 -0.16
CA ARG A 43 5.17 -10.04 -1.35
C ARG A 43 4.15 -9.50 -2.35
N TYR A 44 3.05 -10.22 -2.58
CA TYR A 44 1.95 -9.74 -3.43
C TYR A 44 1.36 -8.42 -2.90
N LEU A 45 1.04 -8.36 -1.61
CA LEU A 45 0.45 -7.16 -0.99
C LEU A 45 1.39 -5.96 -1.06
N ARG A 46 2.71 -6.15 -0.87
CA ARG A 46 3.68 -5.07 -1.05
C ARG A 46 3.71 -4.56 -2.49
N ALA A 47 3.63 -5.45 -3.48
CA ALA A 47 3.57 -5.06 -4.88
C ALA A 47 2.30 -4.26 -5.19
N MET A 48 1.15 -4.69 -4.66
CA MET A 48 -0.13 -3.99 -4.84
C MET A 48 -0.18 -2.65 -4.11
N ALA A 49 0.35 -2.55 -2.89
CA ALA A 49 0.47 -1.29 -2.19
C ALA A 49 1.29 -0.27 -3.00
N ASN A 50 2.41 -0.70 -3.57
CA ASN A 50 3.23 0.13 -4.44
C ASN A 50 2.55 0.47 -5.77
N TRP A 51 1.79 -0.46 -6.36
CA TRP A 51 1.05 -0.24 -7.60
C TRP A 51 -0.07 0.79 -7.43
N HIS A 52 -0.72 0.81 -6.26
CA HIS A 52 -1.82 1.72 -5.93
C HIS A 52 -1.36 2.97 -5.17
N ASP A 53 -0.06 3.22 -5.07
CA ASP A 53 0.52 4.33 -4.31
C ASP A 53 -0.02 4.43 -2.87
N ILE A 54 -0.27 3.27 -2.23
CA ILE A 54 -0.72 3.19 -0.84
C ILE A 54 0.48 3.43 0.07
N ILE A 55 0.52 4.62 0.68
CA ILE A 55 1.56 5.04 1.61
C ILE A 55 1.03 4.92 3.04
N PHE A 56 1.83 4.33 3.93
CA PHE A 56 1.49 4.22 5.35
C PHE A 56 2.21 5.28 6.19
N CYS A 57 1.53 5.77 7.22
CA CYS A 57 2.14 6.61 8.23
C CYS A 57 3.21 5.82 8.99
N ASP A 58 4.43 6.33 9.03
CA ASP A 58 5.56 5.71 9.73
C ASP A 58 5.42 5.75 11.26
N VAL A 59 4.54 6.61 11.80
CA VAL A 59 4.30 6.74 13.24
C VAL A 59 3.15 5.85 13.73
N CYS A 60 2.00 5.89 13.06
CA CYS A 60 0.80 5.20 13.52
C CYS A 60 0.34 4.05 12.62
N GLY A 61 1.04 3.78 11.51
CA GLY A 61 0.73 2.67 10.59
C GLY A 61 -0.52 2.87 9.73
N LYS A 62 -1.32 3.91 9.95
CA LYS A 62 -2.54 4.20 9.16
C LYS A 62 -2.19 4.49 7.70
N ALA A 63 -3.00 3.99 6.77
CA ALA A 63 -2.89 4.35 5.36
C ALA A 63 -3.20 5.84 5.17
N ASN A 64 -2.26 6.56 4.58
CA ASN A 64 -2.48 7.93 4.15
C ASN A 64 -3.20 7.87 2.79
N LYS A 65 -4.47 8.24 2.76
CA LYS A 65 -5.14 8.55 1.49
C LYS A 65 -4.56 9.89 1.02
N GLN A 66 -3.42 9.85 0.33
CA GLN A 66 -2.96 11.03 -0.38
C GLN A 66 -3.99 11.31 -1.48
N ASP A 67 -4.79 12.35 -1.26
CA ASP A 67 -5.61 12.94 -2.30
C ASP A 67 -4.65 13.38 -3.41
N THR A 68 -4.62 12.67 -4.53
CA THR A 68 -3.68 12.90 -5.65
C THR A 68 -3.96 14.21 -6.40
N SER A 69 -4.73 15.14 -5.82
CA SER A 69 -5.08 16.44 -6.40
C SER A 69 -4.04 17.54 -6.14
N VAL A 70 -3.01 17.30 -5.32
CA VAL A 70 -1.95 18.29 -5.04
C VAL A 70 -0.59 17.77 -5.48
N PHE A 71 -0.41 17.63 -6.79
CA PHE A 71 0.92 17.60 -7.38
C PHE A 71 1.43 19.04 -7.51
N GLN A 72 1.91 19.62 -6.40
CA GLN A 72 2.80 20.78 -6.43
C GLN A 72 3.42 21.05 -5.06
N ALA A 73 4.70 20.69 -4.96
CA ALA A 73 5.81 21.49 -4.43
C ALA A 73 6.80 20.62 -3.64
N ASN A 74 8.04 20.57 -4.14
CA ASN A 74 9.29 20.41 -3.39
C ASN A 74 9.26 19.45 -2.19
N ILE A 75 9.50 18.15 -2.42
CA ILE A 75 9.96 17.28 -1.34
C ILE A 75 11.49 17.29 -1.35
N GLU A 76 12.05 18.25 -0.63
CA GLU A 76 13.36 18.07 0.00
C GLU A 76 13.22 16.92 1.01
N ASN A 77 13.87 15.78 0.74
CA ASN A 77 14.40 14.81 1.71
C ASN A 77 13.76 14.83 3.12
N THR A 78 12.56 14.28 3.26
CA THR A 78 12.09 13.81 4.57
C THR A 78 11.63 12.37 4.41
N ASP A 79 12.46 11.44 4.87
CA ASP A 79 12.28 9.97 4.88
C ASP A 79 11.09 9.47 5.73
N VAL A 80 10.14 10.34 6.06
CA VAL A 80 9.05 10.07 7.01
C VAL A 80 7.71 10.39 6.37
N ASN A 81 6.93 9.35 6.11
CA ASN A 81 5.55 9.51 5.69
C ASN A 81 4.67 9.69 6.94
N LEU A 82 4.08 10.88 7.13
CA LEU A 82 3.15 11.13 8.23
C LEU A 82 1.72 11.28 7.69
N CYS A 83 0.73 10.76 8.43
CA CYS A 83 -0.67 11.11 8.19
C CYS A 83 -1.01 12.47 8.81
N SER A 84 -2.14 13.05 8.41
CA SER A 84 -2.64 14.34 8.94
C SER A 84 -2.67 14.41 10.48
N ASP A 85 -2.99 13.29 11.13
CA ASP A 85 -3.07 13.21 12.60
C ASP A 85 -1.70 13.23 13.28
N CYS A 86 -0.64 12.82 12.57
CA CYS A 86 0.71 12.65 13.13
C CYS A 86 1.69 13.74 12.68
N ALA A 87 1.30 14.62 11.75
CA ALA A 87 2.12 15.71 11.22
C ALA A 87 2.12 16.98 12.10
N VAL A 88 1.88 16.83 13.40
CA VAL A 88 1.69 17.94 14.38
C VAL A 88 3.02 18.47 14.91
#